data_AF-A0A6N8J3W4-F1
#
_entry.id   AF-A0A6N8J3W4-F1
#
_cell.length_a   1.000
_cell.length_b   1.000
_cell.length_c   1.000
_cell.angle_alpha   90.00
_cell.angle_beta   90.00
_cell.angle_gamma   90.00
#
_symmetry.space_group_name_H-M   'P 1'
#
loop_
_entity.id
_entity.type
_entity.pdbx_description
1 polymer ?
#
loop_
_entity_poly.entity_id
_entity_poly.type
_entity_poly.pdbx_seq_one_letter_code
_entity_poly.pdbx_strand_id
1 'polypeptide(L)'
;MSTAKILCGALAGVAAGLALGILNAPDSGAETKKKIKRSAHHFQGRISRILGKGADGLGELKYIFENEATGLKDDVRERIMTLINESIEHYSKFKKEVAS
;
A
#
# COMPACT_ATOMS: atom_id res chain seq x y z
N MET A 1 -15.46 -10.38 0.53
CA MET A 1 -14.18 -11.13 0.51
C MET A 1 -13.52 -10.97 1.88
N SER A 2 -12.87 -11.98 2.45
CA SER A 2 -12.24 -11.81 3.79
C SER A 2 -10.99 -10.96 3.66
N THR A 3 -10.92 -9.83 4.40
CA THR A 3 -9.79 -8.90 4.51
C THR A 3 -8.46 -9.61 4.73
N ALA A 4 -8.47 -10.77 5.39
CA ALA A 4 -7.31 -11.62 5.60
C ALA A 4 -6.66 -12.07 4.27
N LYS A 5 -7.45 -12.44 3.25
CA LYS A 5 -6.90 -12.88 1.94
C LYS A 5 -6.24 -11.74 1.19
N ILE A 6 -6.81 -10.54 1.29
CA ILE A 6 -6.26 -9.32 0.69
C ILE A 6 -4.94 -8.94 1.38
N LEU A 7 -4.92 -8.94 2.71
CA LEU A 7 -3.73 -8.63 3.48
C LEU A 7 -2.61 -9.65 3.24
N CYS A 8 -2.94 -10.94 3.19
CA CYS A 8 -2.00 -12.00 2.83
C CYS A 8 -1.47 -11.83 1.39
N GLY A 9 -2.33 -11.47 0.44
CA GLY A 9 -1.91 -11.19 -0.94
C GLY A 9 -0.98 -9.98 -1.05
N ALA A 10 -1.26 -8.92 -0.30
CA ALA A 10 -0.42 -7.72 -0.24
C ALA A 10 0.94 -8.02 0.40
N LEU A 11 0.97 -8.75 1.53
CA LEU A 11 2.21 -9.17 2.19
C LEU A 11 3.05 -10.08 1.29
N ALA A 12 2.42 -11.04 0.62
CA ALA A 12 3.08 -11.90 -0.36
C ALA A 12 3.64 -11.09 -1.54
N GLY A 13 2.90 -10.10 -2.04
CA GLY A 13 3.34 -9.20 -3.11
C GLY A 13 4.55 -8.34 -2.71
N VAL A 14 4.54 -7.78 -1.50
CA VAL A 14 5.68 -7.02 -0.96
C VAL A 14 6.91 -7.92 -0.79
N ALA A 15 6.74 -9.11 -0.21
CA ALA A 15 7.83 -10.06 -0.02
C ALA A 15 8.44 -10.51 -1.37
N ALA A 16 7.60 -10.84 -2.36
CA ALA A 16 8.03 -11.20 -3.69
C ALA A 16 8.75 -10.03 -4.40
N GLY A 17 8.21 -8.81 -4.29
CA GLY A 17 8.84 -7.61 -4.87
C GLY A 17 10.21 -7.30 -4.26
N LEU A 18 10.35 -7.43 -2.94
CA LEU A 18 11.64 -7.28 -2.26
C LEU A 18 12.62 -8.39 -2.63
N ALA A 19 12.17 -9.64 -2.73
CA ALA A 19 13.02 -10.76 -3.14
C ALA A 19 13.58 -10.56 -4.55
N LEU A 20 12.72 -10.16 -5.50
CA LEU A 20 13.12 -9.84 -6.87
C LEU A 20 14.05 -8.62 -6.92
N GLY A 21 13.77 -7.58 -6.14
CA GLY A 21 14.61 -6.38 -6.07
C GLY A 21 15.99 -6.65 -5.48
N ILE A 22 16.07 -7.46 -4.42
CA ILE A 22 17.34 -7.87 -3.78
C ILE A 22 18.14 -8.78 -4.72
N LEU A 23 17.47 -9.71 -5.40
CA LEU A 23 18.14 -10.62 -6.35
C LEU A 23 18.72 -9.87 -7.56
N ASN A 24 18.05 -8.82 -8.02
CA ASN A 24 18.46 -8.05 -9.21
C ASN A 24 19.46 -6.92 -8.88
N ALA A 25 19.52 -6.44 -7.64
CA ALA A 25 20.44 -5.38 -7.22
C ALA A 25 21.25 -5.81 -5.96
N PRO A 26 22.45 -6.41 -6.14
CA PRO A 26 23.28 -6.81 -5.01
C PRO A 26 24.10 -5.63 -4.46
N ASP A 27 23.59 -4.98 -3.41
CA ASP A 27 24.37 -4.10 -2.52
C ASP A 27 24.95 -4.92 -1.35
N SER A 28 26.10 -4.48 -0.81
CA SER A 28 26.72 -5.05 0.40
C SER A 28 25.72 -5.20 1.56
N GLY A 29 25.62 -6.40 2.14
CA GLY A 29 24.59 -6.75 3.14
C GLY A 29 24.54 -5.85 4.39
N ALA A 30 25.64 -5.16 4.75
CA ALA A 30 25.67 -4.21 5.84
C ALA A 30 25.05 -2.85 5.47
N GLU A 31 25.34 -2.35 4.27
CA GLU A 31 24.74 -1.12 3.75
C GLU A 31 23.26 -1.32 3.38
N THR A 32 22.91 -2.48 2.82
CA THR A 32 21.54 -2.85 2.48
C THR A 32 20.62 -2.83 3.70
N LYS A 33 21.06 -3.40 4.83
CA LYS A 33 20.29 -3.34 6.09
C LYS A 33 20.10 -1.91 6.58
N LYS A 34 21.13 -1.06 6.47
CA LYS A 34 21.08 0.34 6.90
C LYS A 34 20.16 1.18 6.00
N LYS A 35 20.25 1.00 4.68
CA LYS A 35 19.35 1.62 3.68
C LYS A 35 17.91 1.15 3.88
N ILE A 36 17.65 -0.16 3.98
CA ILE A 36 16.30 -0.70 4.21
C ILE A 36 15.71 -0.13 5.49
N LYS A 37 16.45 -0.11 6.60
CA LYS A 37 15.94 0.43 7.87
C LYS A 37 15.58 1.91 7.75
N ARG A 38 16.39 2.71 7.05
CA ARG A 38 16.14 4.15 6.84
C ARG A 38 14.98 4.39 5.89
N SER A 39 14.93 3.66 4.78
CA SER A 39 13.84 3.71 3.80
C SER A 39 12.53 3.22 4.39
N ALA A 40 12.54 2.15 5.18
CA ALA A 40 11.38 1.62 5.89
C ALA A 40 10.83 2.63 6.89
N HIS A 41 11.70 3.28 7.69
CA HIS A 41 11.26 4.32 8.61
C HIS A 41 10.63 5.51 7.88
N HIS A 42 11.23 5.95 6.77
CA HIS A 42 10.67 7.02 5.95
C HIS A 42 9.34 6.61 5.29
N PHE A 43 9.25 5.39 4.78
CA PHE A 43 8.06 4.85 4.13
C PHE A 43 6.93 4.63 5.11
N GLN A 44 7.22 4.10 6.30
CA GLN A 44 6.28 3.99 7.41
C GLN A 44 5.72 5.37 7.79
N GLY A 45 6.58 6.39 7.92
CA GLY A 45 6.13 7.75 8.20
C GLY A 45 5.22 8.31 7.10
N ARG A 46 5.49 8.00 5.83
CA ARG A 46 4.64 8.39 4.69
C ARG A 46 3.31 7.64 4.69
N ILE A 47 3.33 6.33 4.89
CA ILE A 47 2.12 5.49 4.99
C ILE A 47 1.27 5.98 6.15
N SER A 48 1.83 6.13 7.35
CA SER A 48 1.10 6.62 8.51
C SER A 48 0.51 8.02 8.28
N ARG A 49 1.19 8.89 7.52
CA ARG A 49 0.65 10.19 7.13
C ARG A 49 -0.52 10.08 6.15
N ILE A 50 -0.42 9.20 5.15
CA ILE A 50 -1.50 8.96 4.17
C ILE A 50 -2.71 8.30 4.84
N LEU A 51 -2.47 7.28 5.66
CA LEU A 51 -3.51 6.63 6.47
C LEU A 51 -4.08 7.58 7.53
N GLY A 52 -3.27 8.51 8.04
CA GLY A 52 -3.68 9.56 8.97
C GLY A 52 -4.54 10.64 8.32
N LYS A 53 -4.42 10.86 7.00
CA LYS A 53 -5.38 11.66 6.21
C LYS A 53 -6.71 10.92 5.99
N GLY A 54 -6.77 9.63 6.32
CA GLY A 54 -8.00 8.84 6.27
C GLY A 54 -8.63 8.77 4.89
N ALA A 55 -9.93 9.05 4.83
CA ALA A 55 -10.71 8.99 3.60
C ALA A 55 -10.15 9.92 2.49
N ASP A 56 -9.60 11.08 2.85
CA ASP A 56 -9.09 12.05 1.88
C ASP A 56 -7.83 11.54 1.16
N GLY A 57 -6.92 10.90 1.91
CA GLY A 57 -5.70 10.31 1.34
C GLY A 57 -6.00 9.09 0.44
N LEU A 58 -7.04 8.34 0.76
CA LEU A 58 -7.51 7.23 -0.07
C LEU A 58 -8.22 7.71 -1.34
N GLY A 59 -8.95 8.83 -1.26
CA GLY A 59 -9.55 9.50 -2.43
C GLY A 59 -8.51 10.00 -3.42
N GLU A 60 -7.42 10.60 -2.92
CA GLU A 60 -6.29 11.04 -3.74
C GLU A 60 -5.57 9.85 -4.39
N LEU A 61 -5.38 8.75 -3.66
CA LEU A 61 -4.84 7.50 -4.21
C LEU A 61 -5.71 6.95 -5.34
N LYS A 62 -7.04 6.93 -5.15
CA LYS A 62 -8.00 6.49 -6.16
C LYS A 62 -7.83 7.29 -7.44
N TYR A 63 -7.81 8.61 -7.34
CA TYR A 63 -7.69 9.52 -8.47
C TYR A 63 -6.38 9.34 -9.25
N ILE A 64 -5.26 9.23 -8.56
CA ILE A 64 -3.96 8.99 -9.19
C ILE A 64 -3.96 7.63 -9.88
N PHE A 65 -4.44 6.58 -9.21
CA PHE A 65 -4.49 5.25 -9.81
C PHE A 65 -5.45 5.18 -11.01
N GLU A 66 -6.51 5.99 -11.00
CA GLU A 66 -7.46 6.08 -12.10
C GLU A 66 -6.86 6.81 -13.30
N ASN A 67 -6.07 7.86 -13.09
CA ASN A 67 -5.55 8.67 -14.19
C ASN A 67 -4.15 8.27 -14.69
N GLU A 68 -3.29 7.73 -13.81
CA GLU A 68 -1.90 7.42 -14.13
C GLU A 68 -1.63 5.93 -14.38
N ALA A 69 -2.53 5.02 -13.98
CA ALA A 69 -2.33 3.58 -14.18
C ALA A 69 -2.71 3.08 -15.59
N THR A 70 -2.58 3.92 -16.62
CA THR A 70 -2.92 3.61 -18.02
C THR A 70 -2.11 2.46 -18.61
N GLY A 71 -0.98 2.09 -18.00
CA GLY A 71 -0.16 0.93 -18.39
C GLY A 71 -0.40 -0.36 -17.57
N LEU A 72 -1.31 -0.33 -16.60
CA LEU A 72 -1.63 -1.50 -15.78
C LEU A 72 -2.75 -2.31 -16.41
N LYS A 73 -2.61 -3.63 -16.40
CA LYS A 73 -3.65 -4.55 -16.90
C LYS A 73 -4.98 -4.28 -16.18
N ASP A 74 -6.09 -4.26 -16.92
CA ASP A 74 -7.41 -3.89 -16.39
C ASP A 74 -7.81 -4.70 -15.15
N ASP A 75 -7.51 -6.01 -15.14
CA ASP A 75 -7.77 -6.90 -13.99
C ASP A 75 -7.09 -6.42 -12.68
N VAL A 76 -5.88 -5.88 -12.79
CA VAL A 76 -5.09 -5.40 -11.64
C VAL A 76 -5.62 -4.05 -11.19
N ARG A 77 -5.96 -3.18 -12.15
CA ARG A 77 -6.55 -1.87 -11.90
C ARG A 77 -7.87 -2.01 -11.16
N GLU A 78 -8.77 -2.87 -11.63
CA GLU A 78 -10.08 -3.10 -11.01
C GLU A 78 -9.96 -3.68 -9.60
N ARG A 79 -9.02 -4.60 -9.40
CA ARG A 79 -8.76 -5.17 -8.08
C ARG A 79 -8.24 -4.12 -7.10
N ILE A 80 -7.35 -3.23 -7.54
CA ILE A 80 -6.87 -2.13 -6.70
C ILE A 80 -7.97 -1.11 -6.42
N MET A 81 -8.83 -0.81 -7.40
CA MET A 81 -9.99 0.07 -7.19
C MET A 81 -10.95 -0.48 -6.15
N THR A 82 -11.27 -1.77 -6.22
CA THR A 82 -12.12 -2.44 -5.22
C THR A 82 -11.54 -2.31 -3.81
N LEU A 83 -10.23 -2.50 -3.66
CA LEU A 83 -9.54 -2.39 -2.37
C LEU A 83 -9.53 -0.96 -1.81
N ILE A 84 -9.31 0.04 -2.67
CA ILE A 84 -9.33 1.45 -2.26
C ILE A 84 -10.75 1.83 -1.80
N ASN A 85 -11.78 1.40 -2.53
CA ASN A 85 -13.17 1.70 -2.21
C ASN A 85 -13.62 1.03 -0.90
N GLU A 86 -13.31 -0.26 -0.71
CA GLU A 86 -13.57 -0.99 0.54
C GLU A 86 -12.84 -0.34 1.74
N SER A 87 -11.61 0.15 1.53
CA SER A 87 -10.83 0.81 2.58
C SER A 87 -11.41 2.18 2.98
N ILE A 88 -11.92 2.96 2.02
CA ILE A 88 -12.60 4.23 2.30
C ILE A 88 -13.85 3.99 3.16
N GLU A 89 -14.66 2.99 2.80
CA GLU A 89 -15.86 2.64 3.56
C GLU A 89 -15.51 2.17 4.98
N HIS A 90 -14.54 1.26 5.12
CA HIS A 90 -14.11 0.76 6.42
C HIS A 90 -13.55 1.88 7.31
N TYR A 91 -12.77 2.81 6.76
CA TYR A 91 -12.23 3.95 7.49
C TYR A 91 -13.34 4.90 7.95
N SER A 92 -14.36 5.13 7.11
CA SER A 92 -15.50 5.99 7.46
C SER A 92 -16.35 5.41 8.60
N LYS A 93 -16.55 4.09 8.62
CA LYS A 93 -17.21 3.37 9.72
C LYS A 93 -16.39 3.42 11.00
N PHE A 94 -15.10 3.10 10.93
CA PHE A 94 -14.20 3.14 12.07
C PHE A 94 -14.15 4.55 12.70
N LYS A 95 -14.08 5.60 11.88
CA LYS A 95 -14.13 7.00 12.37
C LYS A 95 -15.44 7.31 13.09
N LYS A 96 -16.59 6.82 12.62
CA LYS A 96 -17.90 7.01 13.28
C LYS A 96 -17.98 6.28 14.62
N GLU A 97 -17.40 5.10 14.69
CA GLU A 97 -17.42 4.22 15.87
C GLU A 97 -16.48 4.69 16.98
N VAL A 98 -15.35 5.30 16.63
CA VAL A 98 -14.37 5.86 17.59
C VAL A 98 -14.72 7.29 18.03
N ALA A 99 -15.53 8.02 17.25
CA ALA A 99 -16.01 9.35 17.59
C ALA A 99 -17.34 9.37 18.38
N SER A 100 -17.92 8.20 18.66
CA SER A 100 -19.07 8.00 19.55
C SER A 100 -18.60 7.45 20.89
#